data_AF-A0A841N540-F1
#
_entry.id   AF-A0A841N540-F1
#
_cell.length_a   1.000
_cell.length_b   1.000
_cell.length_c   1.000
_cell.angle_alpha   90.00
_cell.angle_beta   90.00
_cell.angle_gamma   90.00
#
_symmetry.space_group_name_H-M   'P 1'
#
loop_
_entity.id
_entity.type
_entity.pdbx_description
1 polymer ?
#
loop_
_entity_poly.entity_id
_entity_poly.type
_entity_poly.pdbx_seq_one_letter_code
_entity_poly.pdbx_strand_id
1 'polypeptide(L)'
;MKKFVYTLEHICSTGKHKDLKLLGFFNDLKKLESIQDIVSKFSGFKNYPDGFVIKKRELDKAHWKVGFYTVVGEIGRDYLPEEDIIDEDTYIIQNLKSIFNISHVYTVDSFKDDERIIGSFSNLDKAQQALELLKGNSGFKEHPENFIIDEIQLNELLWTSGF
;
A
#
# COMPACT_ATOMS: atom_id res chain seq x y z
N MET A 1 16.91 12.40 7.92
CA MET A 1 15.50 12.85 7.94
C MET A 1 14.65 11.76 7.30
N LYS A 2 13.57 11.33 7.95
CA LYS A 2 12.66 10.33 7.37
C LYS A 2 11.92 10.95 6.19
N LYS A 3 11.66 10.16 5.15
CA LYS A 3 10.91 10.57 3.96
C LYS A 3 9.63 9.76 3.88
N PHE A 4 8.58 10.36 3.35
CA PHE A 4 7.26 9.73 3.33
C PHE A 4 6.56 9.91 1.98
N VAL A 5 5.71 8.94 1.67
CA VAL A 5 4.66 9.02 0.66
C VAL A 5 3.32 8.72 1.31
N TYR A 6 2.25 9.17 0.69
CA TYR A 6 0.88 8.90 1.12
C TYR A 6 0.26 7.87 0.17
N THR A 7 -0.56 6.97 0.69
CA THR A 7 -1.44 6.13 -0.13
C THR A 7 -2.87 6.57 0.06
N LEU A 8 -3.59 6.71 -1.06
CA LEU A 8 -5.05 6.83 -1.05
C LEU A 8 -5.64 5.44 -1.28
N GLU A 9 -6.45 4.97 -0.35
CA GLU A 9 -7.16 3.69 -0.42
C GLU A 9 -8.66 3.97 -0.33
N HIS A 10 -9.49 3.11 -0.91
CA HIS A 10 -10.93 3.14 -0.72
C HIS A 10 -11.43 1.79 -0.26
N ILE A 11 -12.23 1.80 0.80
CA ILE A 11 -12.76 0.60 1.45
C ILE A 11 -14.28 0.56 1.26
N CYS A 12 -14.77 -0.56 0.75
CA CYS A 12 -16.18 -0.89 0.72
C CYS A 12 -16.43 -1.98 1.76
N SER A 13 -17.48 -1.85 2.57
CA SER A 13 -17.90 -2.89 3.52
C SER A 13 -19.39 -3.14 3.38
N THR A 14 -19.76 -4.33 2.90
CA THR A 14 -21.16 -4.77 2.75
C THR A 14 -21.40 -6.03 3.56
N GLY A 15 -21.95 -5.87 4.76
CA GLY A 15 -22.26 -6.99 5.65
C GLY A 15 -21.02 -7.83 5.99
N LYS A 16 -20.87 -8.99 5.34
CA LYS A 16 -19.77 -9.94 5.55
C LYS A 16 -18.55 -9.71 4.66
N HIS A 17 -18.63 -8.82 3.67
CA HIS A 17 -17.56 -8.59 2.71
C HIS A 17 -16.93 -7.22 2.91
N LYS A 18 -15.59 -7.19 2.94
CA LYS A 18 -14.78 -5.97 2.93
C LYS A 18 -13.85 -6.05 1.73
N ASP A 19 -13.92 -5.05 0.86
CA ASP A 19 -13.04 -4.89 -0.29
C ASP A 19 -12.26 -3.58 -0.16
N LEU A 20 -11.03 -3.57 -0.64
CA LEU A 20 -10.11 -2.44 -0.59
C LEU A 20 -9.51 -2.23 -1.98
N LYS A 21 -9.60 -1.00 -2.49
CA LYS A 21 -8.87 -0.57 -3.69
C LYS A 21 -7.77 0.40 -3.28
N LEU A 22 -6.53 0.09 -3.65
CA LEU A 22 -5.44 1.06 -3.62
C LEU A 22 -5.60 1.98 -4.83
N LEU A 23 -5.83 3.26 -4.57
CA LEU A 23 -6.09 4.23 -5.63
C LEU A 23 -4.80 4.90 -6.12
N GLY A 24 -3.78 5.02 -5.28
CA GLY A 24 -2.48 5.53 -5.74
C GLY A 24 -1.54 5.91 -4.61
N PHE A 25 -0.34 6.34 -5.01
CA PHE A 25 0.71 6.86 -4.14
C PHE A 25 0.97 8.33 -4.44
N PHE A 26 1.21 9.13 -3.41
CA PHE A 26 1.26 10.58 -3.52
C PHE A 26 2.42 11.14 -2.72
N ASN A 27 3.13 12.10 -3.30
CA ASN A 27 4.05 12.97 -2.58
C ASN A 27 3.53 14.41 -2.51
N ASP A 28 2.31 14.67 -2.97
CA ASP A 28 1.67 15.98 -2.94
C ASP A 28 0.22 15.82 -2.44
N LEU A 29 -0.05 16.35 -1.24
CA LEU A 29 -1.37 16.25 -0.60
C LEU A 29 -2.45 17.00 -1.41
N LYS A 30 -2.12 18.11 -2.08
CA LYS A 30 -3.10 18.84 -2.89
C LYS A 30 -3.53 18.02 -4.10
N LYS A 31 -2.59 17.28 -4.70
CA LYS A 31 -2.91 16.35 -5.80
C LYS A 31 -3.71 15.15 -5.30
N LEU A 32 -3.38 14.63 -4.12
CA LEU A 32 -4.15 13.56 -3.48
C LEU A 32 -5.61 14.00 -3.28
N GLU A 33 -5.83 15.14 -2.65
CA GLU A 33 -7.17 15.72 -2.42
C GLU A 33 -7.92 15.92 -3.74
N SER A 34 -7.25 16.49 -4.75
CA SER A 34 -7.84 16.68 -6.08
C SER A 34 -8.25 15.34 -6.73
N ILE A 35 -7.45 14.29 -6.59
CA ILE A 35 -7.78 12.95 -7.10
C ILE A 35 -8.92 12.32 -6.30
N GLN A 36 -8.93 12.46 -4.97
CA GLN A 36 -10.03 11.99 -4.14
C GLN A 36 -11.36 12.63 -4.56
N ASP A 37 -11.39 13.94 -4.81
CA ASP A 37 -12.57 14.66 -5.30
C ASP A 37 -13.07 14.17 -6.66
N ILE A 38 -12.16 13.78 -7.56
CA ILE A 38 -12.50 13.19 -8.86
C ILE A 38 -13.08 11.79 -8.66
N VAL A 39 -12.37 10.93 -7.93
CA VAL A 39 -12.69 9.51 -7.76
C VAL A 39 -13.98 9.32 -6.96
N SER A 40 -14.30 10.24 -6.03
CA SER A 40 -15.55 10.23 -5.26
C SER A 40 -16.81 10.25 -6.13
N LYS A 41 -16.69 10.66 -7.41
CA LYS A 41 -17.80 10.74 -8.37
C LYS A 41 -17.96 9.48 -9.20
N PHE A 42 -16.98 8.57 -9.19
CA PHE A 42 -17.03 7.35 -10.00
C PHE A 42 -18.04 6.35 -9.43
N SER A 43 -18.58 5.50 -10.30
CA SER A 43 -19.43 4.38 -9.87
C SER A 43 -18.65 3.44 -8.95
N GLY A 44 -19.33 2.81 -8.00
CA GLY A 44 -18.70 2.00 -6.96
C GLY A 44 -18.20 2.84 -5.78
N PHE A 45 -17.38 3.87 -6.01
CA PHE A 45 -16.85 4.72 -4.93
C PHE A 45 -17.87 5.68 -4.35
N LYS A 46 -18.67 6.36 -5.20
CA LYS A 46 -19.72 7.29 -4.74
C LYS A 46 -20.78 6.65 -3.83
N ASN A 47 -20.87 5.31 -3.82
CA ASN A 47 -21.82 4.56 -3.00
C ASN A 47 -21.33 4.37 -1.56
N TYR A 48 -20.04 4.63 -1.28
CA TYR A 48 -19.45 4.57 0.06
C TYR A 48 -18.53 5.79 0.26
N PRO A 49 -19.09 7.02 0.35
CA PRO A 49 -18.32 8.26 0.39
C PRO A 49 -17.36 8.36 1.58
N ASP A 50 -17.66 7.67 2.69
CA ASP A 50 -16.81 7.62 3.88
C ASP A 50 -15.71 6.54 3.79
N GLY A 51 -15.59 5.86 2.65
CA GLY A 51 -14.68 4.74 2.43
C GLY A 51 -13.23 5.14 2.15
N PHE A 52 -12.94 6.42 1.91
CA PHE A 52 -11.59 6.88 1.61
C PHE A 52 -10.69 6.89 2.85
N VAL A 53 -9.50 6.32 2.72
CA VAL A 53 -8.48 6.25 3.77
C VAL A 53 -7.15 6.73 3.21
N ILE A 54 -6.54 7.71 3.87
CA ILE A 54 -5.18 8.16 3.58
C ILE A 54 -4.24 7.52 4.60
N LYS A 55 -3.15 6.91 4.14
CA LYS A 55 -2.10 6.39 5.02
C LYS A 55 -0.76 7.00 4.67
N LYS A 56 0.03 7.33 5.68
CA LYS A 56 1.42 7.74 5.55
C LYS A 56 2.31 6.50 5.51
N ARG A 57 3.34 6.51 4.67
CA ARG A 57 4.31 5.42 4.54
C ARG A 57 5.72 5.96 4.50
N GLU A 58 6.56 5.52 5.43
CA GLU A 58 7.99 5.81 5.38
C GLU A 58 8.61 5.15 4.15
N LEU A 59 9.29 5.96 3.34
CA LEU A 59 9.98 5.53 2.13
C LEU A 59 11.27 4.80 2.50
N ASP A 60 11.69 3.86 1.67
CA ASP A 60 12.89 3.03 1.87
C ASP A 60 12.84 2.13 3.11
N LYS A 61 11.64 1.78 3.56
CA LYS A 61 11.41 0.93 4.72
C LYS A 61 10.42 -0.18 4.38
N ALA A 62 10.81 -1.42 4.68
CA ALA A 62 9.88 -2.54 4.75
C ALA A 62 9.07 -2.41 6.04
N HIS A 63 7.75 -2.30 5.89
CA HIS A 63 6.78 -2.22 6.99
C HIS A 63 6.36 -3.61 7.48
N TRP A 64 6.66 -4.64 6.70
CA TRP A 64 6.46 -6.04 7.05
C TRP A 64 7.79 -6.76 7.10
N LYS A 65 8.07 -7.40 8.24
CA LYS A 65 9.31 -8.18 8.44
C LYS A 65 9.07 -9.69 8.43
N VAL A 66 7.81 -10.12 8.50
CA VAL A 66 7.39 -11.51 8.48
C VAL A 66 6.25 -11.70 7.49
N GLY A 67 6.20 -12.87 6.84
CA GLY A 67 5.24 -13.17 5.79
C GLY A 67 3.99 -13.91 6.27
N PHE A 68 3.43 -14.73 5.40
CA PHE A 68 2.16 -15.43 5.64
C PHE A 68 2.40 -16.73 6.43
N TYR A 69 1.67 -16.90 7.54
CA TYR A 69 1.82 -18.06 8.43
C TYR A 69 0.69 -19.09 8.34
N THR A 70 -0.13 -19.09 7.26
CA THR A 70 -1.31 -19.96 7.00
C THR A 70 -2.70 -19.46 7.46
N VAL A 71 -2.81 -18.31 8.14
CA VAL A 71 -4.15 -17.76 8.51
C VAL A 71 -4.56 -16.63 7.57
N VAL A 72 -5.71 -16.85 6.93
CA VAL A 72 -6.43 -15.90 6.08
C VAL A 72 -7.12 -14.89 6.98
N GLY A 73 -6.66 -13.65 6.94
CA GLY A 73 -7.16 -12.59 7.80
C GLY A 73 -6.52 -12.66 9.18
N GLU A 74 -5.74 -11.62 9.49
CA GLU A 74 -5.12 -11.39 10.80
C GLU A 74 -4.04 -12.42 11.18
N ILE A 75 -2.79 -12.20 10.75
CA ILE A 75 -1.65 -11.93 11.64
C ILE A 75 -0.63 -11.12 10.80
N GLY A 76 -0.34 -9.89 11.23
CA GLY A 76 0.80 -9.09 10.78
C GLY A 76 0.52 -7.61 10.42
N ARG A 77 -0.73 -7.15 10.43
CA ARG A 77 -1.00 -5.76 10.85
C ARG A 77 -1.54 -5.80 12.27
N ASP A 78 -0.65 -5.84 13.25
CA ASP A 78 -1.03 -5.35 14.57
C ASP A 78 -1.06 -3.82 14.49
N TYR A 79 -2.19 -3.30 14.01
CA TYR A 79 -2.60 -1.91 14.10
C TYR A 79 -1.69 -0.90 13.35
N LEU A 80 -2.27 0.20 12.89
CA LEU A 80 -1.48 1.36 12.47
C LEU A 80 -0.87 1.92 13.77
N PRO A 81 0.44 1.86 14.01
CA PRO A 81 1.02 2.52 15.18
C PRO A 81 0.71 4.01 15.08
N GLU A 82 0.67 4.75 16.19
CA GLU A 82 0.46 6.21 16.22
C GLU A 82 1.41 6.97 15.25
N GLU A 83 2.53 6.35 14.85
CA GLU A 83 3.50 6.83 13.86
C GLU A 83 2.94 7.02 12.43
N ASP A 84 1.80 6.38 12.10
CA ASP A 84 1.09 6.54 10.82
C ASP A 84 0.10 7.71 10.83
N ILE A 85 -0.07 8.40 11.97
CA ILE A 85 -0.86 9.63 12.10
C ILE A 85 -0.10 10.81 11.51
N ILE A 86 -0.81 11.65 10.74
CA ILE A 86 -0.24 12.83 10.08
C ILE A 86 0.10 13.87 11.17
N ASP A 87 1.39 14.10 11.38
CA ASP A 87 1.96 15.21 12.16
C ASP A 87 2.34 16.36 11.20
N GLU A 88 2.05 17.60 11.60
CA GLU A 88 2.30 18.86 10.89
C GLU A 88 3.79 19.05 10.50
N ASP A 89 4.73 18.38 11.17
CA ASP A 89 6.17 18.44 10.89
C ASP A 89 6.65 17.47 9.78
N THR A 90 5.72 16.86 9.03
CA THR A 90 6.07 15.90 7.97
C THR A 90 6.62 16.61 6.72
N TYR A 91 7.95 16.73 6.66
CA TYR A 91 8.65 17.23 5.49
C TYR A 91 8.48 16.32 4.26
N ILE A 92 7.68 16.81 3.30
CA ILE A 92 7.63 16.33 1.93
C ILE A 92 8.91 16.80 1.23
N ILE A 93 9.92 15.93 1.10
CA ILE A 93 11.06 16.20 0.21
C ILE A 93 11.37 14.99 -0.65
N GLN A 94 10.76 14.98 -1.84
CA GLN A 94 11.41 14.51 -3.06
C GLN A 94 10.63 14.92 -4.31
N ASN A 95 11.31 15.53 -5.29
CA ASN A 95 10.87 15.61 -6.70
C ASN A 95 10.96 14.20 -7.36
N LEU A 96 10.45 13.17 -6.67
CA LEU A 96 10.29 11.85 -7.26
C LEU A 96 9.09 11.88 -8.20
N LYS A 97 9.28 11.27 -9.37
CA LYS A 97 8.20 10.99 -10.32
C LYS A 97 7.57 9.64 -10.05
N SER A 98 8.39 8.66 -9.69
CA SER A 98 7.98 7.29 -9.39
C SER A 98 8.64 6.77 -8.12
N ILE A 99 8.09 5.66 -7.61
CA ILE A 99 8.64 4.82 -6.54
C ILE A 99 8.66 3.36 -7.00
N PHE A 100 9.36 2.51 -6.26
CA PHE A 100 9.33 1.07 -6.42
C PHE A 100 8.57 0.46 -5.23
N ASN A 101 7.41 -0.12 -5.49
CA ASN A 101 6.56 -0.76 -4.50
C ASN A 101 6.88 -2.26 -4.44
N ILE A 102 7.15 -2.78 -3.25
CA ILE A 102 7.26 -4.22 -3.02
C ILE A 102 5.92 -4.71 -2.48
N SER A 103 5.34 -5.70 -3.12
CA SER A 103 4.24 -6.50 -2.57
C SER A 103 4.60 -7.97 -2.52
N HIS A 104 3.83 -8.74 -1.76
CA HIS A 104 3.92 -10.19 -1.69
C HIS A 104 2.52 -10.78 -1.82
N VAL A 105 2.34 -11.68 -2.78
CA VAL A 105 1.04 -12.30 -3.10
C VAL A 105 1.02 -13.72 -2.54
N TYR A 106 -0.06 -14.07 -1.87
CA TYR A 106 -0.27 -15.43 -1.38
C TYR A 106 -1.64 -15.93 -1.80
N THR A 107 -1.65 -17.00 -2.59
CA THR A 107 -2.87 -17.73 -2.93
C THR A 107 -3.29 -18.57 -1.73
N VAL A 108 -4.37 -18.14 -1.09
CA VAL A 108 -4.99 -18.75 0.09
C VAL A 108 -5.67 -20.07 -0.27
N ASP A 109 -6.41 -20.07 -1.37
CA ASP A 109 -7.06 -21.23 -1.98
C ASP A 109 -7.24 -20.98 -3.48
N SER A 110 -7.83 -21.94 -4.21
CA SER A 110 -7.95 -21.86 -5.68
C SER A 110 -8.72 -20.64 -6.22
N PHE A 111 -9.36 -19.83 -5.36
CA PHE A 111 -10.16 -18.68 -5.76
C PHE A 111 -9.82 -17.39 -5.01
N LYS A 112 -8.79 -17.40 -4.14
CA LYS A 112 -8.49 -16.26 -3.27
C LYS A 112 -7.00 -15.98 -3.19
N ASP A 113 -6.60 -14.84 -3.71
CA ASP A 113 -5.28 -14.26 -3.49
C ASP A 113 -5.35 -13.18 -2.40
N ASP A 114 -4.34 -13.12 -1.55
CA ASP A 114 -4.09 -12.02 -0.61
C ASP A 114 -2.78 -11.32 -1.03
N GLU A 115 -2.85 -10.03 -1.31
CA GLU A 115 -1.67 -9.22 -1.64
C GLU A 115 -1.37 -8.25 -0.50
N ARG A 116 -0.11 -8.28 -0.02
CA ARG A 116 0.38 -7.35 1.00
C ARG A 116 1.43 -6.42 0.44
N ILE A 117 1.18 -5.11 0.52
CA ILE A 117 2.21 -4.10 0.30
C ILE A 117 3.21 -4.15 1.45
N ILE A 118 4.43 -4.56 1.14
CA ILE A 118 5.54 -4.75 2.06
C ILE A 118 6.25 -3.42 2.34
N GLY A 119 6.50 -2.61 1.32
CA GLY A 119 7.19 -1.34 1.46
C GLY A 119 7.29 -0.57 0.15
N SER A 120 7.61 0.71 0.25
CA SER A 120 7.76 1.61 -0.90
C SER A 120 9.15 2.24 -0.86
N PHE A 121 9.85 2.22 -1.99
CA PHE A 121 11.27 2.56 -2.08
C PHE A 121 11.50 3.64 -3.14
N SER A 122 12.46 4.51 -2.86
CA SER A 122 12.84 5.63 -3.72
C SER A 122 13.55 5.22 -5.01
N ASN A 123 14.08 4.00 -5.08
CA ASN A 123 14.71 3.43 -6.27
C ASN A 123 14.72 1.90 -6.22
N LEU A 124 15.00 1.28 -7.38
CA LEU A 124 15.00 -0.17 -7.56
C LEU A 124 16.07 -0.88 -6.70
N ASP A 125 17.27 -0.33 -6.59
CA ASP A 125 18.38 -0.94 -5.84
C ASP A 125 18.01 -1.12 -4.36
N LYS A 126 17.41 -0.09 -3.74
CA LYS A 126 16.91 -0.20 -2.36
C LYS A 126 15.78 -1.22 -2.22
N ALA A 127 14.87 -1.28 -3.20
CA ALA A 127 13.80 -2.27 -3.19
C ALA A 127 14.37 -3.71 -3.27
N GLN A 128 15.33 -3.93 -4.16
CA GLN A 128 16.02 -5.22 -4.31
C GLN A 128 16.77 -5.62 -3.04
N GLN A 129 17.52 -4.69 -2.43
CA GLN A 129 18.22 -4.95 -1.17
C GLN A 129 17.24 -5.33 -0.05
N ALA A 130 16.11 -4.63 0.07
CA ALA A 130 15.09 -4.96 1.06
C ALA A 130 14.46 -6.33 0.78
N LEU A 131 14.16 -6.65 -0.47
CA LEU A 131 13.59 -7.93 -0.88
C LEU A 131 14.52 -9.10 -0.52
N GLU A 132 15.82 -8.99 -0.81
CA GLU A 132 16.79 -10.06 -0.50
C GLU A 132 16.89 -10.31 1.02
N LEU A 133 16.80 -9.26 1.84
CA LEU A 133 16.76 -9.41 3.30
C LEU A 133 15.46 -10.08 3.78
N LEU A 134 14.34 -9.85 3.11
CA LEU A 134 13.03 -10.37 3.51
C LEU A 134 12.83 -11.84 3.13
N LYS A 135 13.43 -12.31 2.03
CA LYS A 135 13.31 -13.70 1.57
C LYS A 135 13.72 -14.74 2.61
N GLY A 136 14.64 -14.40 3.52
CA GLY A 136 15.08 -15.29 4.59
C GLY A 136 14.14 -15.35 5.79
N ASN A 137 13.17 -14.43 5.89
CA ASN A 137 12.32 -14.31 7.06
C ASN A 137 11.16 -15.30 7.04
N SER A 138 10.75 -15.74 8.23
CA SER A 138 9.61 -16.65 8.39
C SER A 138 8.32 -16.06 7.80
N GLY A 139 7.54 -16.92 7.13
CA GLY A 139 6.36 -16.58 6.36
C GLY A 139 6.65 -16.13 4.92
N PHE A 140 7.83 -15.57 4.65
CA PHE A 140 8.26 -15.20 3.29
C PHE A 140 9.12 -16.27 2.64
N LYS A 141 9.99 -16.93 3.42
CA LYS A 141 10.88 -18.00 2.94
C LYS A 141 10.14 -19.23 2.42
N GLU A 142 8.87 -19.40 2.78
CA GLU A 142 7.99 -20.45 2.29
C GLU A 142 7.48 -20.17 0.87
N HIS A 143 7.49 -18.89 0.45
CA HIS A 143 7.05 -18.40 -0.87
C HIS A 143 7.97 -17.27 -1.39
N PRO A 144 9.30 -17.50 -1.51
CA PRO A 144 10.27 -16.45 -1.81
C PRO A 144 10.17 -15.88 -3.24
N GLU A 145 9.48 -16.57 -4.13
CA GLU A 145 9.20 -16.17 -5.51
C GLU A 145 7.99 -15.25 -5.68
N ASN A 146 7.14 -15.13 -4.65
CA ASN A 146 5.88 -14.39 -4.72
C ASN A 146 6.01 -12.89 -4.41
N PHE A 147 7.24 -12.38 -4.29
CA PHE A 147 7.47 -10.94 -4.22
C PHE A 147 7.31 -10.31 -5.60
N ILE A 148 6.64 -9.17 -5.64
CA ILE A 148 6.49 -8.33 -6.82
C ILE A 148 7.15 -6.99 -6.52
N ILE A 149 7.93 -6.46 -7.48
CA ILE A 149 8.41 -5.08 -7.45
C ILE A 149 7.81 -4.35 -8.65
N ASP A 150 6.96 -3.36 -8.38
CA ASP A 150 6.36 -2.51 -9.40
C ASP A 150 6.91 -1.08 -9.32
N GLU A 151 7.23 -0.50 -10.48
CA GLU A 151 7.46 0.94 -10.56
C GLU A 151 6.12 1.68 -10.68
N ILE A 152 5.83 2.57 -9.72
CA ILE A 152 4.57 3.28 -9.62
C ILE A 152 4.80 4.78 -9.77
N GLN A 153 4.11 5.40 -10.72
CA GLN A 153 4.09 6.87 -10.85
C GLN A 153 3.34 7.49 -9.67
N LEU A 154 3.92 8.56 -9.12
CA LEU A 154 3.35 9.31 -8.00
C LEU A 154 2.32 10.33 -8.50
N ASN A 155 1.27 10.50 -7.71
CA ASN A 155 0.14 11.40 -7.96
C ASN A 155 -0.68 11.05 -9.19
N GLU A 156 -0.71 9.76 -9.53
CA GLU A 156 -1.54 9.20 -10.58
C GLU A 156 -2.49 8.15 -9.99
N LEU A 157 -3.61 7.95 -10.67
CA LEU A 157 -4.65 7.03 -10.26
C LEU A 157 -4.34 5.64 -10.83
N LEU A 158 -4.20 4.65 -9.95
CA LEU A 158 -3.98 3.25 -10.33
C LEU A 158 -5.29 2.51 -10.66
N TRP A 159 -6.42 3.01 -10.18
CA TRP A 159 -7.71 2.32 -10.29
C TRP A 159 -8.87 3.27 -10.53
N THR A 160 -9.67 3.00 -11.56
CA THR A 160 -10.76 3.89 -12.02
C THR A 160 -12.14 3.24 -12.05
N SER A 161 -12.24 1.91 -12.02
CA SER A 161 -13.47 1.18 -12.31
C SER A 161 -14.44 1.00 -11.13
N GLY A 162 -14.08 1.44 -9.91
CA GLY A 162 -14.89 1.22 -8.71
C GLY A 162 -14.64 -0.14 -8.05
N PHE A 163 -15.68 -0.72 -7.44
CA PHE A 163 -15.67 -2.07 -6.86
C PHE A 163 -16.34 -3.07 -7.78
#